data_AF-A0A425C9B5-F1
#
_entry.id   AF-A0A425C9B5-F1
#
_cell.length_a   1.000
_cell.length_b   1.000
_cell.length_c   1.000
_cell.angle_alpha   90.00
_cell.angle_beta   90.00
_cell.angle_gamma   90.00
#
_symmetry.space_group_name_H-M   'P 1'
#
loop_
_entity.id
_entity.type
_entity.pdbx_description
1 polymer ?
#
loop_
_entity_poly.entity_id
_entity_poly.type
_entity_poly.pdbx_seq_one_letter_code
_entity_poly.pdbx_strand_id
1 'polypeptide(L)'
;MTKQVLHYHDVQLYESDVALVTSPGQWLNDNIINFYLQYLTQTRASCDVLLMDPAVVSCLLHQCEDEEEYVDLAKGLDLTTRRVCIIPVSDNDKLDGVSSHWSLLLYCDGSFRHLDSSAGHNKYAAQQVANSFVLLLKAIGKHHGDGRVSEQVEEVVDTPQQQNGYDCGIYVLLLAEYFCTQDEETTTMTMDVYVTPERATKLRLEMPRLIEKLKHMESI
;
A
#
# COMPACT_ATOMS: atom_id res chain seq x y z
N MET A 1 18.93 -18.56 13.89
CA MET A 1 17.50 -18.39 14.21
C MET A 1 17.15 -16.96 13.86
N THR A 2 16.13 -16.74 13.03
CA THR A 2 15.60 -15.39 12.77
C THR A 2 14.97 -14.88 14.07
N LYS A 3 15.43 -13.74 14.56
CA LYS A 3 14.95 -13.16 15.82
C LYS A 3 13.83 -12.18 15.52
N GLN A 4 12.66 -12.43 16.11
CA GLN A 4 11.53 -11.51 16.05
C GLN A 4 11.88 -10.22 16.80
N VAL A 5 11.56 -9.07 16.20
CA VAL A 5 11.83 -7.73 16.73
C VAL A 5 10.55 -7.07 17.24
N LEU A 6 9.45 -7.20 16.49
CA LEU A 6 8.16 -6.58 16.78
C LEU A 6 7.02 -7.53 16.41
N HIS A 7 6.00 -7.57 17.24
CA HIS A 7 4.64 -7.91 16.85
C HIS A 7 3.86 -6.59 16.87
N TYR A 8 2.98 -6.32 15.92
CA TYR A 8 2.16 -5.11 15.94
C TYR A 8 0.90 -5.37 15.15
N HIS A 9 -0.20 -5.62 15.87
CA HIS A 9 -1.44 -6.16 15.29
C HIS A 9 -1.13 -7.44 14.48
N ASP A 10 -1.47 -7.46 13.18
CA ASP A 10 -1.29 -8.63 12.32
C ASP A 10 0.10 -8.69 11.67
N VAL A 11 1.02 -7.79 12.06
CA VAL A 11 2.37 -7.71 11.49
C VAL A 11 3.43 -8.27 12.43
N GLN A 12 4.31 -9.11 11.89
CA GLN A 12 5.49 -9.62 12.59
C GLN A 12 6.74 -9.17 11.85
N LEU A 13 7.64 -8.46 12.54
CA LEU A 13 8.93 -8.07 11.99
C LEU A 13 10.06 -8.88 12.63
N TYR A 14 11.00 -9.31 11.80
CA TYR A 14 12.24 -9.97 12.18
C TYR A 14 13.44 -9.04 11.94
N GLU A 15 14.59 -9.38 12.51
CA GLU A 15 15.83 -8.59 12.33
C GLU A 15 16.18 -8.39 10.84
N SER A 16 15.86 -9.36 9.98
CA SER A 16 16.06 -9.27 8.53
C SER A 16 15.18 -8.20 7.87
N ASP A 17 13.94 -8.01 8.34
CA ASP A 17 13.04 -6.99 7.82
C ASP A 17 13.55 -5.60 8.22
N VAL A 18 13.90 -5.44 9.51
CA VAL A 18 14.42 -4.17 10.04
C VAL A 18 15.74 -3.78 9.37
N ALA A 19 16.56 -4.76 8.99
CA ALA A 19 17.81 -4.52 8.26
C ALA A 19 17.61 -3.77 6.93
N LEU A 20 16.44 -3.88 6.30
CA LEU A 20 16.11 -3.22 5.03
C LEU A 20 15.93 -1.70 5.18
N VAL A 21 15.63 -1.20 6.38
CA VAL A 21 15.50 0.23 6.65
C VAL A 21 16.71 0.81 7.37
N THR A 22 17.53 -0.02 8.01
CA THR A 22 18.79 0.42 8.65
C THR A 22 20.00 0.36 7.72
N SER A 23 19.98 -0.49 6.70
CA SER A 23 21.09 -0.65 5.76
C SER A 23 20.90 0.24 4.53
N PRO A 24 21.95 0.92 4.04
CA PRO A 24 21.85 1.75 2.85
C PRO A 24 21.44 0.94 1.61
N GLY A 25 20.61 1.55 0.76
CA GLY A 25 20.34 1.03 -0.58
C GLY A 25 19.45 -0.21 -0.66
N GLN A 26 18.80 -0.61 0.43
CA GLN A 26 17.95 -1.80 0.44
C GLN A 26 16.51 -1.48 0.03
N TRP A 27 15.92 -2.36 -0.76
CA TRP A 27 14.50 -2.36 -1.09
C TRP A 27 13.68 -2.82 0.10
N LEU A 28 12.48 -2.26 0.24
CA LEU A 28 11.53 -2.75 1.24
C LEU A 28 10.89 -4.04 0.72
N ASN A 29 10.59 -4.93 1.66
CA ASN A 29 9.76 -6.09 1.40
C ASN A 29 8.32 -5.84 1.88
N ASP A 30 7.47 -6.82 1.61
CA ASP A 30 6.06 -6.87 1.99
C ASP A 30 5.87 -6.58 3.48
N ASN A 31 6.69 -7.19 4.36
CA ASN A 31 6.56 -7.05 5.81
C ASN A 31 6.77 -5.61 6.30
N ILE A 32 7.80 -4.92 5.80
CA ILE A 32 8.05 -3.51 6.20
C ILE A 32 6.99 -2.58 5.61
N ILE A 33 6.54 -2.83 4.39
CA ILE A 33 5.45 -2.06 3.79
C ILE A 33 4.18 -2.24 4.62
N ASN A 34 3.78 -3.48 4.87
CA ASN A 34 2.60 -3.82 5.67
C ASN A 34 2.68 -3.24 7.08
N PHE A 35 3.83 -3.33 7.74
CA PHE A 35 4.05 -2.70 9.05
C PHE A 35 3.66 -1.22 9.06
N TYR A 36 4.16 -0.45 8.09
CA TYR A 36 3.89 0.98 8.08
C TYR A 36 2.45 1.29 7.65
N LEU A 37 1.88 0.53 6.70
CA LEU A 37 0.46 0.65 6.34
C LEU A 37 -0.43 0.37 7.55
N GLN A 38 -0.15 -0.67 8.33
CA GLN A 38 -0.86 -0.97 9.56
C GLN A 38 -0.69 0.15 10.60
N TYR A 39 0.51 0.72 10.73
CA TYR A 39 0.71 1.89 11.57
C TYR A 39 -0.17 3.08 11.14
N LEU A 40 -0.28 3.36 9.84
CA LEU A 40 -1.16 4.40 9.32
C LEU A 40 -2.64 4.09 9.56
N THR A 41 -3.08 2.84 9.38
CA THR A 41 -4.44 2.38 9.71
C THR A 41 -4.82 2.73 11.15
N GLN A 42 -3.90 2.55 12.10
CA GLN A 42 -4.17 2.78 13.52
C GLN A 42 -4.07 4.25 13.95
N THR A 43 -3.34 5.08 13.22
CA THR A 43 -2.95 6.42 13.70
C THR A 43 -3.41 7.58 12.83
N ARG A 44 -3.72 7.32 11.55
CA ARG A 44 -4.00 8.34 10.54
C ARG A 44 -5.29 8.11 9.76
N ALA A 45 -5.56 6.86 9.39
CA ALA A 45 -6.65 6.54 8.48
C ALA A 45 -8.02 6.72 9.12
N SER A 46 -8.94 7.35 8.38
CA SER A 46 -10.37 7.34 8.68
C SER A 46 -10.96 5.94 8.46
N CYS A 47 -12.11 5.65 9.06
CA CYS A 47 -12.73 4.32 8.98
C CYS A 47 -13.19 3.92 7.57
N ASP A 48 -13.37 4.87 6.66
CA ASP A 48 -13.73 4.66 5.26
C ASP A 48 -12.51 4.50 4.33
N VAL A 49 -11.28 4.56 4.88
CA VAL A 49 -10.02 4.35 4.16
C VAL A 49 -9.47 2.96 4.47
N LEU A 50 -9.25 2.15 3.44
CA LEU A 50 -8.59 0.86 3.52
C LEU A 50 -7.15 1.00 3.03
N LEU A 51 -6.18 0.55 3.84
CA LEU A 51 -4.82 0.29 3.37
C LEU A 51 -4.66 -1.22 3.25
N MET A 52 -4.41 -1.71 2.04
CA MET A 52 -4.32 -3.16 1.79
C MET A 52 -2.94 -3.71 2.17
N ASP A 53 -2.94 -4.86 2.82
CA ASP A 53 -1.74 -5.67 3.03
C ASP A 53 -1.20 -6.19 1.68
N PRO A 54 0.11 -6.01 1.36
CA PRO A 54 0.73 -6.60 0.18
C PRO A 54 0.46 -8.11 0.01
N ALA A 55 0.43 -8.89 1.09
CA ALA A 55 0.13 -10.31 1.05
C ALA A 55 -1.32 -10.59 0.61
N VAL A 56 -2.26 -9.72 1.00
CA VAL A 56 -3.66 -9.79 0.53
C VAL A 56 -3.76 -9.45 -0.96
N VAL A 57 -2.99 -8.45 -1.43
CA VAL A 57 -2.92 -8.14 -2.87
C VAL A 57 -2.36 -9.33 -3.66
N SER A 58 -1.30 -9.98 -3.14
CA SER A 58 -0.74 -11.19 -3.74
C SER A 58 -1.75 -12.36 -3.76
N CYS A 59 -2.49 -12.56 -2.66
CA CYS A 59 -3.57 -13.55 -2.58
C CYS A 59 -4.64 -13.29 -3.65
N LEU A 60 -5.11 -12.05 -3.78
CA LEU A 60 -6.08 -11.63 -4.78
C LEU A 60 -5.62 -11.95 -6.22
N LEU A 61 -4.33 -11.77 -6.51
CA LEU A 61 -3.78 -11.97 -7.86
C LEU A 61 -3.54 -13.45 -8.20
N HIS A 62 -3.21 -14.27 -7.22
CA HIS A 62 -2.61 -15.59 -7.46
C HIS A 62 -3.35 -16.76 -6.85
N GLN A 63 -4.31 -16.51 -5.96
CA GLN A 63 -5.03 -17.56 -5.21
C GLN A 63 -6.54 -17.48 -5.38
N CYS A 64 -7.13 -16.32 -5.71
CA CYS A 64 -8.56 -16.21 -5.99
C CYS A 64 -8.92 -16.72 -7.40
N GLU A 65 -9.57 -17.87 -7.48
CA GLU A 65 -9.97 -18.55 -8.72
C GLU A 65 -11.48 -18.50 -8.97
N ASP A 66 -12.31 -18.38 -7.93
CA ASP A 66 -13.78 -18.41 -8.05
C ASP A 66 -14.52 -17.31 -7.27
N GLU A 67 -15.81 -17.15 -7.58
CA GLU A 67 -16.66 -16.09 -7.03
C GLU A 67 -16.80 -16.15 -5.50
N GLU A 68 -16.78 -17.34 -4.89
CA GLU A 68 -16.91 -17.49 -3.44
C GLU A 68 -15.68 -16.92 -2.73
N GLU A 69 -14.49 -17.19 -3.26
CA GLU A 69 -13.23 -16.63 -2.75
C GLU A 69 -13.18 -15.10 -2.88
N TYR A 70 -13.64 -14.55 -4.01
CA TYR A 70 -13.74 -13.09 -4.18
C TYR A 70 -14.73 -12.48 -3.17
N VAL A 71 -15.88 -13.13 -2.96
CA VAL A 71 -16.88 -12.67 -1.98
C VAL A 71 -16.29 -12.65 -0.57
N ASP A 72 -15.60 -13.72 -0.17
CA ASP A 72 -15.06 -13.83 1.18
C ASP A 72 -13.91 -12.87 1.43
N LEU A 73 -13.02 -12.68 0.44
CA LEU A 73 -11.97 -11.68 0.52
C LEU A 73 -12.54 -10.25 0.61
N ALA A 74 -13.54 -9.94 -0.21
CA ALA A 74 -14.19 -8.63 -0.19
C ALA A 74 -14.91 -8.33 1.13
N LYS A 75 -15.50 -9.35 1.76
CA LYS A 75 -16.07 -9.24 3.12
C LYS A 75 -15.00 -9.02 4.17
N GLY A 76 -13.88 -9.77 4.12
CA GLY A 76 -12.77 -9.59 5.06
C GLY A 76 -12.14 -8.20 5.02
N LEU A 77 -12.20 -7.53 3.86
CA LEU A 77 -11.74 -6.15 3.65
C LEU A 77 -12.83 -5.09 3.95
N ASP A 78 -14.04 -5.51 4.31
CA ASP A 78 -15.24 -4.67 4.49
C ASP A 78 -15.49 -3.68 3.35
N LEU A 79 -15.23 -4.09 2.10
CA LEU A 79 -15.18 -3.18 0.93
C LEU A 79 -16.47 -2.37 0.70
N THR A 80 -17.61 -2.80 1.22
CA THR A 80 -18.88 -2.05 1.15
C THR A 80 -18.81 -0.71 1.87
N THR A 81 -18.01 -0.62 2.94
CA THR A 81 -17.87 0.57 3.79
C THR A 81 -16.67 1.44 3.41
N ARG A 82 -15.77 0.94 2.56
CA ARG A 82 -14.55 1.65 2.16
C ARG A 82 -14.83 2.56 0.95
N ARG A 83 -14.60 3.85 1.12
CA ARG A 83 -14.65 4.85 0.03
C ARG A 83 -13.33 4.93 -0.71
N VAL A 84 -12.23 4.88 0.03
CA VAL A 84 -10.86 4.95 -0.48
C VAL A 84 -10.15 3.64 -0.19
N CYS A 85 -9.51 3.05 -1.20
CA CYS A 85 -8.62 1.89 -1.03
C CYS A 85 -7.23 2.25 -1.56
N ILE A 86 -6.24 2.17 -0.68
CA ILE A 86 -4.83 2.40 -0.95
C ILE A 86 -4.17 1.03 -1.07
N ILE A 87 -3.69 0.70 -2.27
CA ILE A 87 -3.29 -0.65 -2.64
C ILE A 87 -1.81 -0.62 -3.04
N PRO A 88 -0.89 -1.22 -2.27
CA PRO A 88 0.49 -1.36 -2.70
C PRO A 88 0.56 -2.30 -3.90
N VAL A 89 1.27 -1.88 -4.94
CA VAL A 89 1.48 -2.65 -6.17
C VAL A 89 2.93 -3.09 -6.22
N SER A 90 3.10 -4.38 -6.40
CA SER A 90 4.37 -5.05 -6.64
C SER A 90 4.42 -5.54 -8.09
N ASP A 91 5.58 -5.51 -8.71
CA ASP A 91 5.85 -6.20 -9.98
C ASP A 91 6.12 -7.70 -9.82
N ASN A 92 6.10 -8.22 -8.60
CA ASN A 92 6.26 -9.64 -8.35
C ASN A 92 5.07 -10.42 -8.93
N ASP A 93 5.32 -11.31 -9.88
CA ASP A 93 4.32 -12.11 -10.58
C ASP A 93 4.15 -13.53 -10.00
N LYS A 94 4.79 -13.83 -8.87
CA LYS A 94 4.83 -15.17 -8.24
C LYS A 94 4.68 -15.08 -6.72
N LEU A 95 4.07 -16.10 -6.13
CA LEU A 95 3.89 -16.21 -4.67
C LEU A 95 5.21 -16.24 -3.88
N ASP A 96 6.28 -16.79 -4.44
CA ASP A 96 7.61 -16.91 -3.81
C ASP A 96 8.68 -16.02 -4.48
N GLY A 97 8.25 -15.13 -5.37
CA GLY A 97 9.13 -14.19 -6.04
C GLY A 97 9.54 -13.02 -5.15
N VAL A 98 10.39 -12.16 -5.71
CA VAL A 98 10.87 -10.94 -5.05
C VAL A 98 10.49 -9.76 -5.93
N SER A 99 9.81 -8.78 -5.35
CA SER A 99 9.53 -7.52 -6.04
C SER A 99 10.81 -6.78 -6.38
N SER A 100 10.88 -6.26 -7.61
CA SER A 100 11.92 -5.32 -8.01
C SER A 100 11.47 -3.86 -7.97
N HIS A 101 10.15 -3.62 -7.93
CA HIS A 101 9.60 -2.28 -7.87
C HIS A 101 8.23 -2.21 -7.18
N TRP A 102 8.07 -1.16 -6.38
CA TRP A 102 6.83 -0.85 -5.67
C TRP A 102 6.22 0.44 -6.18
N SER A 103 4.89 0.44 -6.33
CA SER A 103 4.09 1.62 -6.63
C SER A 103 2.76 1.55 -5.88
N LEU A 104 1.90 2.56 -6.05
CA LEU A 104 0.63 2.66 -5.33
C LEU A 104 -0.53 2.78 -6.31
N LEU A 105 -1.53 1.93 -6.16
CA LEU A 105 -2.82 2.04 -6.83
C LEU A 105 -3.84 2.58 -5.84
N LEU A 106 -4.47 3.69 -6.20
CA LEU A 106 -5.51 4.35 -5.43
C LEU A 106 -6.86 4.12 -6.11
N TYR A 107 -7.76 3.44 -5.41
CA TYR A 107 -9.17 3.36 -5.79
C TYR A 107 -9.98 4.34 -4.96
N CYS A 108 -10.68 5.27 -5.62
CA CYS A 108 -11.55 6.24 -4.97
C CYS A 108 -12.74 6.53 -5.88
N ASP A 109 -13.95 6.49 -5.33
CA ASP A 109 -15.20 6.85 -6.03
C ASP A 109 -15.38 6.19 -7.41
N GLY A 110 -14.98 4.92 -7.52
CA GLY A 110 -15.16 4.12 -8.75
C GLY A 110 -14.06 4.28 -9.79
N SER A 111 -13.01 5.04 -9.48
CA SER A 111 -11.89 5.30 -10.39
C SER A 111 -10.57 4.84 -9.80
N PHE A 112 -9.68 4.35 -10.66
CA PHE A 112 -8.32 3.94 -10.31
C PHE A 112 -7.30 4.96 -10.79
N ARG A 113 -6.39 5.33 -9.89
CA ARG A 113 -5.22 6.16 -10.17
C ARG A 113 -3.95 5.42 -9.75
N HIS A 114 -2.97 5.33 -10.63
CA HIS A 114 -1.68 4.71 -10.36
C HIS A 114 -0.61 5.78 -10.16
N LEU A 115 0.09 5.69 -9.03
CA LEU A 115 1.15 6.59 -8.62
C LEU A 115 2.45 5.79 -8.53
N ASP A 116 3.38 6.13 -9.42
CA ASP A 116 4.65 5.45 -9.58
C ASP A 116 5.81 6.44 -9.45
N SER A 117 6.66 6.25 -8.43
CA SER A 117 7.86 7.07 -8.20
C SER A 117 8.98 6.80 -9.22
N SER A 118 8.82 5.78 -10.07
CA SER A 118 9.64 5.48 -11.23
C SER A 118 8.73 5.33 -12.44
N ALA A 119 8.24 6.46 -12.97
CA ALA A 119 7.14 6.52 -13.92
C ALA A 119 7.15 5.41 -14.99
N GLY A 120 6.04 4.68 -15.07
CA GLY A 120 5.77 3.66 -16.09
C GLY A 120 6.33 2.26 -15.81
N HIS A 121 7.06 2.04 -14.70
CA HIS A 121 7.63 0.72 -14.39
C HIS A 121 6.54 -0.29 -14.01
N ASN A 122 5.58 0.11 -13.17
CA ASN A 122 4.54 -0.80 -12.66
C ASN A 122 3.18 -0.68 -13.36
N LYS A 123 3.10 -0.02 -14.51
CA LYS A 123 1.82 0.18 -15.23
C LYS A 123 1.07 -1.14 -15.50
N TYR A 124 1.78 -2.17 -15.94
CA TYR A 124 1.18 -3.48 -16.18
C TYR A 124 0.69 -4.13 -14.89
N ALA A 125 1.53 -4.15 -13.85
CA ALA A 125 1.17 -4.71 -12.54
C ALA A 125 -0.04 -3.99 -11.91
N ALA A 126 -0.07 -2.65 -11.98
CA ALA A 126 -1.18 -1.84 -11.49
C ALA A 126 -2.50 -2.17 -12.22
N GLN A 127 -2.45 -2.37 -13.54
CA GLN A 127 -3.61 -2.78 -14.31
C GLN A 127 -4.10 -4.19 -13.92
N GLN A 128 -3.18 -5.12 -13.65
CA GLN A 128 -3.56 -6.47 -13.19
C GLN A 128 -4.24 -6.42 -11.82
N VAL A 129 -3.69 -5.65 -10.88
CA VAL A 129 -4.31 -5.43 -9.56
C VAL A 129 -5.69 -4.79 -9.71
N ALA A 130 -5.84 -3.76 -10.54
CA ALA A 130 -7.12 -3.11 -10.79
C ALA A 130 -8.17 -4.09 -11.36
N ASN A 131 -7.79 -4.92 -12.33
CA ASN A 131 -8.68 -5.92 -12.92
C ASN A 131 -9.20 -6.91 -11.86
N SER A 132 -8.31 -7.47 -11.03
CA SER A 132 -8.71 -8.39 -9.96
C SER A 132 -9.52 -7.68 -8.87
N PHE A 133 -9.19 -6.43 -8.54
CA PHE A 133 -9.97 -5.63 -7.58
C PHE A 133 -11.39 -5.33 -8.09
N VAL A 134 -11.57 -5.13 -9.39
CA VAL A 134 -12.90 -5.01 -9.99
C VAL A 134 -13.72 -6.30 -9.83
N LEU A 135 -13.09 -7.48 -9.86
CA LEU A 135 -13.78 -8.75 -9.58
C LEU A 135 -14.27 -8.80 -8.13
N LEU A 136 -13.46 -8.35 -7.15
CA LEU A 136 -13.92 -8.21 -5.76
C LEU A 136 -15.14 -7.30 -5.64
N LEU A 137 -15.11 -6.13 -6.28
CA LEU A 137 -16.22 -5.18 -6.24
C LEU A 137 -17.49 -5.76 -6.87
N LYS A 138 -17.37 -6.45 -8.01
CA LYS A 138 -18.48 -7.14 -8.69
C LYS A 138 -19.08 -8.24 -7.81
N ALA A 139 -18.25 -9.03 -7.13
CA ALA A 139 -18.66 -10.13 -6.27
C ALA A 139 -19.58 -9.68 -5.11
N ILE A 140 -19.38 -8.46 -4.60
CA ILE A 140 -20.24 -7.86 -3.56
C ILE A 140 -21.33 -6.93 -4.11
N GLY A 141 -21.54 -6.91 -5.43
CA GLY A 141 -22.54 -6.06 -6.08
C GLY A 141 -22.27 -4.55 -5.96
N LYS A 142 -21.01 -4.16 -5.69
CA LYS A 142 -20.62 -2.75 -5.59
C LYS A 142 -20.34 -2.21 -6.99
N HIS A 143 -21.29 -1.44 -7.51
CA HIS A 143 -21.19 -0.71 -8.77
C HIS A 143 -21.25 0.80 -8.49
N HIS A 144 -20.39 1.60 -9.13
CA HIS A 144 -20.54 3.07 -9.12
C HIS A 144 -21.43 3.51 -10.30
N GLY A 145 -22.36 4.44 -10.04
CA GLY A 145 -23.16 5.11 -11.07
C GLY A 145 -24.04 4.18 -11.92
N ASP A 146 -24.08 4.45 -13.23
CA ASP A 146 -24.82 3.76 -14.30
C ASP A 146 -24.38 2.29 -14.56
N GLY A 147 -23.68 1.68 -13.59
CA GLY A 147 -23.55 0.23 -13.48
C GLY A 147 -22.18 -0.34 -13.86
N ARG A 148 -21.13 0.48 -14.01
CA ARG A 148 -19.78 -0.01 -14.35
C ARG A 148 -18.70 0.66 -13.51
N VAL A 149 -17.97 -0.15 -12.74
CA VAL A 149 -16.66 0.25 -12.21
C VAL A 149 -15.70 0.39 -13.39
N SER A 150 -14.96 1.49 -13.48
CA SER A 150 -13.96 1.65 -14.54
C SER A 150 -12.83 0.65 -14.31
N GLU A 151 -12.54 -0.16 -15.32
CA GLU A 151 -11.34 -1.01 -15.34
C GLU A 151 -10.11 -0.22 -15.78
N GLN A 152 -10.27 1.03 -16.22
CA GLN A 152 -9.16 1.86 -16.67
C GLN A 152 -8.40 2.45 -15.48
N VAL A 153 -7.09 2.26 -15.49
CA VAL A 153 -6.15 2.89 -14.55
C VAL A 153 -5.60 4.17 -15.16
N GLU A 154 -5.84 5.29 -14.48
CA GLU A 154 -5.22 6.58 -14.81
C GLU A 154 -3.80 6.65 -14.25
N GLU A 155 -2.81 6.88 -15.11
CA GLU A 155 -1.43 7.13 -14.66
C GLU A 155 -1.29 8.59 -14.19
N VAL A 156 -0.91 8.81 -12.93
CA VAL A 156 -0.73 10.16 -12.38
C VAL A 156 0.64 10.69 -12.79
N VAL A 157 0.65 11.50 -13.86
CA VAL A 157 1.88 12.04 -14.49
C VAL A 157 2.74 12.86 -13.53
N ASP A 158 2.09 13.60 -12.61
CA ASP A 158 2.77 14.48 -11.66
C ASP A 158 3.13 13.78 -10.33
N THR A 159 3.20 12.44 -10.32
CA THR A 159 3.67 11.69 -9.14
C THR A 159 5.12 12.07 -8.82
N PRO A 160 5.46 12.40 -7.56
CA PRO A 160 6.83 12.72 -7.18
C PRO A 160 7.80 11.55 -7.47
N GLN A 161 8.87 11.86 -8.19
CA GLN A 161 9.81 10.86 -8.69
C GLN A 161 10.98 10.65 -7.72
N GLN A 162 11.35 9.39 -7.49
CA GLN A 162 12.50 9.04 -6.66
C GLN A 162 13.82 9.47 -7.32
N GLN A 163 14.80 9.83 -6.49
CA GLN A 163 16.15 10.26 -6.96
C GLN A 163 17.22 9.17 -6.78
N ASN A 164 16.83 7.98 -6.36
CA ASN A 164 17.71 6.82 -6.18
C ASN A 164 17.02 5.53 -6.65
N GLY A 165 17.71 4.41 -6.63
CA GLY A 165 17.20 3.13 -7.13
C GLY A 165 16.53 2.22 -6.09
N TYR A 166 16.19 2.71 -4.88
CA TYR A 166 15.79 1.82 -3.79
C TYR A 166 14.67 2.34 -2.88
N ASP A 167 14.23 3.59 -3.05
CA ASP A 167 13.19 4.19 -2.21
C ASP A 167 11.77 4.03 -2.75
N CYS A 168 11.52 3.30 -3.84
CA CYS A 168 10.16 3.08 -4.38
C CYS A 168 9.15 2.67 -3.30
N GLY A 169 9.51 1.70 -2.44
CA GLY A 169 8.68 1.31 -1.29
C GLY A 169 8.45 2.44 -0.27
N ILE A 170 9.44 3.30 -0.03
CA ILE A 170 9.28 4.47 0.86
C ILE A 170 8.32 5.50 0.25
N TYR A 171 8.37 5.70 -1.07
CA TYR A 171 7.43 6.58 -1.77
C TYR A 171 5.99 6.06 -1.67
N VAL A 172 5.77 4.74 -1.78
CA VAL A 172 4.46 4.12 -1.50
C VAL A 172 3.96 4.49 -0.10
N LEU A 173 4.81 4.42 0.93
CA LEU A 173 4.43 4.75 2.30
C LEU A 173 4.08 6.24 2.50
N LEU A 174 4.84 7.14 1.87
CA LEU A 174 4.55 8.58 1.93
C LEU A 174 3.27 8.96 1.18
N LEU A 175 3.03 8.35 0.01
CA LEU A 175 1.80 8.52 -0.75
C LEU A 175 0.60 7.99 0.04
N ALA A 176 0.73 6.82 0.67
CA ALA A 176 -0.29 6.28 1.55
C ALA A 176 -0.61 7.25 2.71
N GLU A 177 0.41 7.75 3.41
CA GLU A 177 0.22 8.73 4.49
C GLU A 177 -0.44 10.03 3.98
N TYR A 178 -0.03 10.51 2.80
CA TYR A 178 -0.66 11.66 2.16
C TYR A 178 -2.15 11.44 1.97
N PHE A 179 -2.56 10.33 1.34
CA PHE A 179 -3.97 10.05 1.07
C PHE A 179 -4.79 9.69 2.32
N CYS A 180 -4.19 9.16 3.38
CA CYS A 180 -4.87 8.99 4.67
C CYS A 180 -5.25 10.31 5.34
N THR A 181 -4.53 11.40 5.02
CA THR A 181 -4.70 12.71 5.67
C THR A 181 -5.43 13.73 4.80
N GLN A 182 -5.83 13.34 3.58
CA GLN A 182 -6.65 14.18 2.70
C GLN A 182 -8.12 14.11 3.12
N ASP A 183 -8.54 15.03 3.99
CA ASP A 183 -9.96 15.39 4.08
C ASP A 183 -10.23 16.56 3.12
N GLU A 184 -11.36 16.48 2.39
CA GLU A 184 -11.76 17.43 1.34
C GLU A 184 -11.87 18.89 1.84
N GLU A 185 -12.04 19.10 3.15
CA GLU A 185 -12.27 20.43 3.73
C GLU A 185 -11.02 21.09 4.35
N THR A 186 -9.94 20.35 4.61
CA THR A 186 -8.83 20.84 5.47
C THR A 186 -7.43 20.73 4.89
N THR A 187 -7.25 20.13 3.71
CA THR A 187 -5.90 19.91 3.21
C THR A 187 -5.31 21.16 2.55
N THR A 188 -4.24 21.70 3.14
CA THR A 188 -3.54 22.89 2.64
C THR A 188 -2.30 22.59 1.80
N MET A 189 -1.82 21.34 1.75
CA MET A 189 -0.55 20.99 1.13
C MET A 189 -0.73 19.98 0.01
N THR A 190 -0.17 20.29 -1.16
CA THR A 190 -0.23 19.45 -2.36
C THR A 190 0.74 18.26 -2.26
N MET A 191 0.47 17.21 -3.04
CA MET A 191 1.25 15.97 -3.05
C MET A 191 2.74 16.19 -3.33
N ASP A 192 3.08 17.07 -4.27
CA ASP A 192 4.47 17.40 -4.64
C ASP A 192 5.25 18.10 -3.52
N VAL A 193 4.55 18.81 -2.63
CA VAL A 193 5.13 19.43 -1.44
C VAL A 193 5.19 18.43 -0.28
N TYR A 194 4.23 17.50 -0.19
CA TYR A 194 4.20 16.48 0.86
C TYR A 194 5.21 15.35 0.63
N VAL A 195 5.33 14.85 -0.59
CA VAL A 195 6.15 13.69 -0.93
C VAL A 195 7.42 14.18 -1.62
N THR A 196 8.51 14.27 -0.87
CA THR A 196 9.81 14.76 -1.36
C THR A 196 10.93 13.76 -1.05
N PRO A 197 12.06 13.81 -1.77
CA PRO A 197 13.24 12.99 -1.47
C PRO A 197 13.75 13.15 -0.03
N GLU A 198 13.68 14.36 0.52
CA GLU A 198 14.10 14.66 1.90
C GLU A 198 13.19 13.96 2.90
N ARG A 199 11.87 13.97 2.66
CA ARG A 199 10.90 13.25 3.49
C ARG A 199 11.03 11.74 3.35
N ALA A 200 11.33 11.24 2.16
CA ALA A 200 11.61 9.81 1.95
C ALA A 200 12.84 9.37 2.77
N THR A 201 13.93 10.12 2.67
CA THR A 201 15.15 9.90 3.46
C THR A 201 14.84 9.95 4.95
N LYS A 202 14.09 10.96 5.40
CA LYS A 202 13.71 11.13 6.80
C LYS A 202 12.87 9.95 7.30
N LEU A 203 11.82 9.55 6.57
CA LEU A 203 10.96 8.43 6.93
C LEU A 203 11.77 7.14 7.09
N ARG A 204 12.67 6.84 6.13
CA ARG A 204 13.55 5.67 6.22
C ARG A 204 14.41 5.69 7.50
N LEU A 205 15.00 6.84 7.84
CA LEU A 205 15.83 7.00 9.03
C LEU A 205 15.04 6.96 10.35
N GLU A 206 13.77 7.32 10.32
CA GLU A 206 12.89 7.32 11.49
C GLU A 206 12.24 5.94 11.74
N MET A 207 12.11 5.11 10.71
CA MET A 207 11.48 3.77 10.79
C MET A 207 12.01 2.90 11.94
N PRO A 208 13.34 2.77 12.17
CA PRO A 208 13.85 1.95 13.28
C PRO A 208 13.45 2.49 14.66
N ARG A 209 13.38 3.83 14.80
CA ARG A 209 12.94 4.47 16.05
C ARG A 209 11.46 4.25 16.30
N LEU A 210 10.65 4.27 15.24
CA LEU A 210 9.22 3.95 15.33
C LEU A 210 9.01 2.49 15.77
N ILE A 211 9.72 1.54 15.16
CA ILE A 211 9.66 0.12 15.51
C ILE A 211 10.01 -0.08 17.00
N GLU A 212 11.11 0.51 17.48
CA GLU A 212 11.51 0.38 18.88
C GLU A 212 10.51 1.03 19.85
N LYS A 213 9.93 2.17 19.47
CA LYS A 213 8.88 2.83 20.26
C LYS A 213 7.66 1.93 20.45
N LEU A 214 7.16 1.32 19.38
CA LEU A 214 5.97 0.46 19.42
C LEU A 214 6.23 -0.83 20.20
N LYS A 215 7.43 -1.41 20.08
CA LYS A 215 7.85 -2.59 20.85
C LYS A 215 7.77 -2.37 22.36
N HIS A 216 8.13 -1.17 22.83
CA HIS A 216 8.01 -0.83 24.25
C HIS A 216 6.55 -0.66 24.72
N MET A 217 5.65 -0.25 23.82
CA MET A 217 4.24 -0.07 24.15
C MET A 217 3.50 -1.41 24.33
N GLU A 218 3.90 -2.47 23.62
CA GLU A 218 3.33 -3.82 23.82
C GLU A 218 3.83 -4.55 25.08
N SER A 219 4.94 -4.08 25.67
CA SER A 219 5.54 -4.70 26.86
C SER A 219 4.94 -4.21 28.18
N ILE A 220 3.91 -3.37 28.12
CA ILE A 220 3.21 -2.76 29.27
C ILE A 220 1.78 -3.27 29.29
#